data_AF-A0A4Z0F7S1-F1
#
_entry.id   AF-A0A4Z0F7S1-F1
#
_cell.length_a   1.000
_cell.length_b   1.000
_cell.length_c   1.000
_cell.angle_alpha   90.00
_cell.angle_beta   90.00
_cell.angle_gamma   90.00
#
_symmetry.space_group_name_H-M   'P 1'
#
loop_
_entity.id
_entity.type
_entity.pdbx_description
1 polymer ?
#
loop_
_entity_poly.entity_id
_entity_poly.type
_entity_poly.pdbx_seq_one_letter_code
_entity_poly.pdbx_strand_id
1 'polypeptide(L)'
;MSLYDTYATNKAAETEGTWVEFGPNLRLKLRRFSCPQAKAVRTRLEKPYTGLLRSGGSIPDEDLENITERVIAEAIIVDWEGATGPDGEPLECTTETKLKVLKDLPDFRNQVAAVALDRDTFKAALDEGSVKN
;
A
#
# COMPACT_ATOMS: atom_id res chain seq x y z
N MET A 1 -10.29 26.95 12.00
CA MET A 1 -9.65 25.76 11.38
C MET A 1 -8.79 26.23 10.22
N SER A 2 -7.52 25.84 10.22
CA SER A 2 -6.59 26.12 9.12
C SER A 2 -6.67 24.99 8.10
N LEU A 3 -6.45 25.28 6.81
CA LEU A 3 -6.33 24.27 5.75
C LEU A 3 -5.23 23.24 6.10
N TYR A 4 -4.20 23.65 6.84
CA TYR A 4 -3.16 22.75 7.31
C TYR A 4 -3.67 21.77 8.37
N ASP A 5 -4.60 22.16 9.24
CA ASP A 5 -5.17 21.28 10.26
C ASP A 5 -6.12 20.23 9.65
N THR A 6 -6.77 20.59 8.55
CA THR A 6 -7.66 19.68 7.82
C THR A 6 -6.92 18.72 6.90
N TYR A 7 -5.76 19.11 6.35
CA TYR A 7 -5.04 18.35 5.31
C TYR A 7 -3.64 17.87 5.70
N ALA A 8 -3.08 18.28 6.85
CA ALA A 8 -1.80 17.75 7.31
C ALA A 8 -1.92 16.26 7.66
N THR A 9 -1.02 15.47 7.09
CA THR A 9 -0.80 14.06 7.40
C THR A 9 0.60 13.87 7.98
N ASN A 10 0.81 12.81 8.75
CA ASN A 10 2.14 12.52 9.29
C ASN A 10 3.06 12.06 8.16
N LYS A 11 3.94 12.93 7.68
CA LYS A 11 4.93 12.57 6.65
C LYS A 11 5.80 11.38 7.05
N ALA A 12 6.03 11.18 8.35
CA ALA A 12 6.74 10.02 8.86
C ALA A 12 5.89 8.75 8.71
N ALA A 13 4.64 8.75 9.17
CA ALA A 13 3.74 7.59 9.01
C ALA A 13 3.45 7.25 7.54
N GLU A 14 3.41 8.27 6.66
CA GLU A 14 3.29 8.05 5.21
C GLU A 14 4.47 7.25 4.63
N THR A 15 5.65 7.37 5.23
CA THR A 15 6.92 6.78 4.75
C THR A 15 7.30 5.52 5.51
N GLU A 16 7.11 5.48 6.82
CA GLU A 16 7.41 4.35 7.70
C GLU A 16 6.29 3.30 7.70
N GLY A 17 5.08 3.73 7.40
CA GLY A 17 3.86 2.93 7.43
C GLY A 17 3.17 2.96 8.78
N THR A 18 1.84 2.84 8.76
CA THR A 18 0.99 2.74 9.95
C THR A 18 0.34 1.38 10.04
N TRP A 19 0.16 0.86 11.25
CA TRP A 19 -0.62 -0.36 11.47
C TRP A 19 -2.10 -0.05 11.31
N VAL A 20 -2.77 -0.85 10.49
CA VAL A 20 -4.22 -0.74 10.24
C VAL A 20 -4.84 -2.10 10.49
N GLU A 21 -5.96 -2.10 11.20
CA GLU A 21 -6.72 -3.31 11.48
C GLU A 21 -7.67 -3.60 10.31
N PHE A 22 -7.46 -4.73 9.64
CA PHE A 22 -8.30 -5.19 8.52
C PHE A 22 -9.35 -6.21 8.97
N GLY A 23 -9.22 -6.75 10.18
CA GLY A 23 -10.15 -7.71 10.76
C GLY A 23 -9.80 -8.06 12.20
N PRO A 24 -10.57 -8.97 12.83
CA PRO A 24 -10.44 -9.27 14.26
C PRO A 24 -9.07 -9.83 14.66
N ASN A 25 -8.32 -10.44 13.73
CA ASN A 25 -6.97 -10.94 13.96
C ASN A 25 -5.99 -10.55 12.85
N LEU A 26 -6.31 -9.57 12.01
CA LEU A 26 -5.47 -9.19 10.86
C LEU A 26 -5.08 -7.72 10.95
N ARG A 27 -3.78 -7.47 11.07
CA ARG A 27 -3.21 -6.13 11.05
C ARG A 27 -2.22 -6.00 9.92
N LEU A 28 -2.25 -4.89 9.20
CA LEU A 28 -1.30 -4.60 8.13
C LEU A 28 -0.61 -3.29 8.40
N LYS A 29 0.72 -3.30 8.27
CA LYS A 29 1.51 -2.08 8.27
C LYS A 29 1.59 -1.53 6.86
N LEU A 30 0.80 -0.49 6.59
CA LEU A 30 0.66 0.11 5.27
C LEU A 30 1.30 1.49 5.20
N ARG A 31 2.04 1.74 4.13
CA ARG A 31 2.52 3.07 3.74
C ARG A 31 1.53 3.76 2.83
N ARG A 32 1.67 5.08 2.69
CA ARG A 32 0.81 5.85 1.77
C ARG A 32 1.18 5.55 0.33
N PHE A 33 0.18 5.48 -0.55
CA PHE A 33 0.40 5.27 -1.98
C PHE A 33 1.27 6.35 -2.63
N SER A 34 1.25 7.57 -2.08
CA SER A 34 2.07 8.69 -2.55
C SER A 34 3.50 8.74 -1.99
N CYS A 35 3.91 7.75 -1.19
CA CYS A 35 5.25 7.72 -0.58
C CYS A 35 6.36 7.58 -1.66
N PRO A 36 7.58 8.07 -1.39
CA PRO A 36 8.65 8.02 -2.36
C PRO A 36 9.04 6.59 -2.77
N GLN A 37 8.90 5.61 -1.85
CA GLN A 37 9.15 4.19 -2.12
C GLN A 37 8.16 3.64 -3.15
N ALA A 38 6.86 3.89 -2.97
CA ALA A 38 5.83 3.45 -3.91
C ALA A 38 6.05 4.06 -5.29
N LYS A 39 6.38 5.36 -5.35
CA LYS A 39 6.72 6.05 -6.60
C LYS A 39 7.97 5.46 -7.27
N ALA A 40 9.00 5.13 -6.50
CA ALA A 40 10.23 4.54 -7.03
C ALA A 40 9.98 3.15 -7.64
N VAL A 41 9.24 2.29 -6.94
CA VAL A 41 8.86 0.96 -7.44
C VAL A 41 7.99 1.08 -8.68
N ARG A 42 6.96 1.94 -8.65
CA ARG A 42 6.07 2.19 -9.79
C ARG A 42 6.86 2.67 -11.02
N THR A 43 7.73 3.66 -10.85
CA THR A 43 8.58 4.18 -11.93
C THR A 43 9.52 3.11 -12.49
N ARG A 44 10.08 2.24 -11.63
CA ARG A 44 10.93 1.13 -12.05
C ARG A 44 10.17 0.14 -12.93
N LEU A 45 8.92 -0.17 -12.58
CA LEU A 45 8.06 -1.11 -13.29
C LEU A 45 7.43 -0.51 -14.56
N GLU A 46 7.13 0.79 -14.56
CA GLU A 46 6.64 1.52 -15.74
C GLU A 46 7.75 1.83 -16.75
N LYS A 47 9.03 1.77 -16.34
CA LYS A 47 10.20 2.06 -17.18
C LYS A 47 10.17 1.38 -18.57
N PRO A 48 9.93 0.07 -18.71
CA PRO A 48 9.81 -0.58 -20.03
C PRO A 48 8.69 -0.02 -20.90
N TYR A 49 7.60 0.45 -20.30
CA TYR A 49 6.44 1.01 -21.03
C TYR A 49 6.59 2.51 -21.34
N THR A 50 7.65 3.17 -20.88
CA THR A 50 7.86 4.61 -21.15
C THR A 50 7.92 4.93 -22.65
N GLY A 51 8.46 4.03 -23.48
CA GLY A 51 8.46 4.17 -24.93
C GLY A 51 7.06 4.08 -25.55
N LEU A 52 6.22 3.20 -25.00
CA LEU A 52 4.83 3.01 -25.41
C LEU A 52 4.00 4.25 -25.05
N LEU A 53 4.12 4.72 -23.81
CA LEU A 53 3.45 5.92 -23.30
C LEU A 53 3.84 7.18 -24.10
N ARG A 54 5.13 7.34 -24.45
CA ARG A 54 5.59 8.47 -25.29
C ARG A 54 5.02 8.45 -26.70
N SER A 55 4.73 7.26 -27.22
CA SER A 55 4.13 7.09 -28.55
C SER A 55 2.61 7.27 -28.54
N GLY A 56 2.02 7.64 -27.40
CA GLY A 56 0.57 7.76 -27.21
C GLY A 56 -0.15 6.42 -27.00
N GLY A 57 0.61 5.33 -26.81
CA GLY A 57 0.06 4.03 -26.43
C GLY A 57 -0.31 4.00 -24.95
N SER A 58 -1.26 3.15 -24.60
CA SER A 58 -1.61 2.86 -23.20
C SER A 58 -0.97 1.56 -22.76
N ILE A 59 -0.59 1.47 -21.49
CA ILE A 59 -0.16 0.20 -20.89
C ILE A 59 -1.39 -0.71 -20.86
N PRO A 60 -1.28 -1.98 -21.28
CA PRO A 60 -2.38 -2.94 -21.15
C PRO A 60 -2.88 -3.00 -19.70
N ASP A 61 -4.19 -3.12 -19.50
CA ASP A 61 -4.78 -3.18 -18.16
C ASP A 61 -4.15 -4.29 -17.30
N GLU A 62 -3.87 -5.46 -17.90
CA GLU A 62 -3.21 -6.58 -17.22
C GLU A 62 -1.81 -6.21 -16.69
N ASP A 63 -1.04 -5.44 -17.46
CA ASP A 63 0.27 -4.96 -17.04
C ASP A 63 0.14 -3.88 -15.94
N LEU A 64 -0.84 -2.98 -16.05
CA LEU A 64 -1.12 -1.97 -15.02
C LEU A 64 -1.52 -2.61 -13.68
N GLU A 65 -2.34 -3.65 -13.73
CA GLU A 65 -2.72 -4.42 -12.54
C GLU A 65 -1.50 -5.09 -11.92
N ASN A 66 -0.67 -5.79 -12.72
CA ASN A 66 0.56 -6.40 -12.23
C ASN A 66 1.54 -5.38 -11.63
N ILE A 67 1.65 -4.19 -12.24
CA ILE A 67 2.46 -3.08 -11.71
C ILE A 67 1.90 -2.65 -10.35
N THR A 68 0.59 -2.46 -10.25
CA THR A 68 -0.08 -2.02 -9.03
C THR A 68 0.08 -3.05 -7.90
N GLU A 69 -0.10 -4.34 -8.19
CA GLU A 69 0.10 -5.44 -7.24
C GLU A 69 1.53 -5.49 -6.73
N ARG A 70 2.52 -5.33 -7.61
CA ARG A 70 3.93 -5.27 -7.21
C ARG A 70 4.24 -4.04 -6.38
N VAL A 71 3.68 -2.89 -6.73
CA VAL A 71 3.83 -1.66 -5.92
C VAL A 71 3.25 -1.89 -4.52
N ILE A 72 2.06 -2.51 -4.43
CA ILE A 72 1.42 -2.79 -3.15
C ILE A 72 2.27 -3.77 -2.33
N ALA A 73 2.70 -4.88 -2.92
CA ALA A 73 3.48 -5.91 -2.24
C ALA A 73 4.88 -5.44 -1.80
N GLU A 74 5.59 -4.67 -2.64
CA GLU A 74 6.98 -4.28 -2.38
C GLU A 74 7.10 -2.97 -1.59
N ALA A 75 6.20 -2.00 -1.84
CA ALA A 75 6.33 -0.66 -1.28
C ALA A 75 5.25 -0.29 -0.25
N ILE A 76 4.00 -0.71 -0.45
CA ILE A 76 2.87 -0.31 0.40
C ILE A 76 2.81 -1.16 1.66
N ILE A 77 2.78 -2.48 1.50
CA ILE A 77 2.73 -3.42 2.63
C ILE A 77 4.15 -3.58 3.16
N VAL A 78 4.41 -2.93 4.29
CA VAL A 78 5.66 -3.08 5.02
C VAL A 78 5.67 -4.42 5.72
N ASP A 79 4.63 -4.64 6.53
CA ASP A 79 4.50 -5.79 7.41
C ASP A 79 3.04 -6.21 7.57
N TRP A 80 2.78 -7.40 8.10
CA TRP A 80 1.44 -7.88 8.42
C TRP A 80 1.50 -8.82 9.64
N GLU A 81 0.43 -8.85 10.41
CA GLU A 81 0.29 -9.75 11.57
C GLU A 81 -1.05 -10.46 11.48
N GLY A 82 -1.01 -11.79 11.69
CA GLY A 82 -2.18 -12.65 11.61
C GLY A 82 -2.70 -12.91 10.20
N ALA A 83 -1.89 -12.65 9.17
CA ALA A 83 -2.13 -13.16 7.83
C ALA A 83 -1.93 -14.68 7.82
N THR A 84 -2.99 -15.43 7.61
CA THR A 84 -2.97 -16.89 7.49
C THR A 84 -3.38 -17.33 6.09
N GLY A 85 -2.72 -18.36 5.56
CA GLY A 85 -3.05 -18.95 4.27
C GLY A 85 -4.34 -19.77 4.31
N PRO A 86 -4.78 -20.31 3.17
CA PRO A 86 -5.94 -21.19 3.08
C PRO A 86 -5.81 -22.44 3.96
N ASP A 87 -4.59 -22.91 4.19
CA ASP A 87 -4.26 -24.05 5.06
C ASP A 87 -4.21 -23.68 6.56
N GLY A 88 -4.44 -22.41 6.92
CA GLY A 88 -4.37 -21.91 8.29
C GLY A 88 -2.95 -21.61 8.80
N GLU A 89 -1.93 -21.80 7.96
CA GLU A 89 -0.54 -21.49 8.32
C GLU A 89 -0.25 -19.98 8.25
N PRO A 90 0.57 -19.43 9.16
CA PRO A 90 0.97 -18.03 9.13
C PRO A 90 1.78 -17.75 7.85
N LEU A 91 1.36 -16.73 7.12
CA LEU A 91 2.03 -16.27 5.91
C LEU A 91 3.18 -15.35 6.30
N GLU A 92 4.39 -15.71 5.91
CA GLU A 92 5.52 -14.80 6.05
C GLU A 92 5.33 -13.56 5.19
N CYS A 93 5.73 -12.41 5.73
CA CYS A 93 5.54 -11.10 5.11
C CYS A 93 6.54 -10.82 3.98
N THR A 94 6.74 -11.78 3.09
CA THR A 94 7.64 -11.66 1.93
C THR A 94 6.90 -11.07 0.73
N THR A 95 7.65 -10.43 -0.17
CA THR A 95 7.08 -9.81 -1.38
C THR A 95 6.33 -10.83 -2.25
N GLU A 96 6.83 -12.06 -2.34
CA GLU A 96 6.20 -13.12 -3.14
C GLU A 96 4.88 -13.58 -2.52
N THR A 97 4.83 -13.77 -1.21
CA THR A 97 3.61 -14.16 -0.49
C THR A 97 2.56 -13.05 -0.56
N LYS A 98 2.97 -11.80 -0.31
CA LYS A 98 2.10 -10.63 -0.47
C LYS A 98 1.50 -10.56 -1.87
N LEU A 99 2.34 -10.72 -2.89
CA LEU A 99 1.90 -10.67 -4.28
C LEU A 99 0.95 -11.83 -4.62
N LYS A 100 1.23 -13.04 -4.12
CA LYS A 100 0.33 -14.19 -4.28
C LYS A 100 -1.03 -13.91 -3.65
N VAL A 101 -1.06 -13.40 -2.41
CA VAL A 101 -2.32 -13.03 -1.72
C VAL A 101 -3.08 -11.94 -2.45
N LEU A 102 -2.39 -10.89 -2.92
CA LEU A 102 -3.04 -9.80 -3.67
C LEU A 102 -3.65 -10.26 -5.00
N LYS A 103 -3.04 -11.27 -5.65
CA LYS A 103 -3.55 -11.87 -6.88
C LYS A 103 -4.72 -12.83 -6.63
N ASP A 104 -4.61 -13.62 -5.56
CA ASP A 104 -5.63 -14.60 -5.17
C ASP A 104 -6.90 -13.91 -4.64
N LEU A 105 -6.72 -12.76 -3.96
CA LEU A 105 -7.78 -11.99 -3.30
C LEU A 105 -7.87 -10.55 -3.85
N PRO A 106 -8.55 -10.33 -4.99
CA PRO A 106 -8.67 -9.00 -5.61
C PRO A 106 -9.42 -7.99 -4.72
N ASP A 107 -10.43 -8.43 -3.95
CA ASP A 107 -11.11 -7.57 -2.98
C ASP A 107 -10.17 -7.07 -1.88
N PHE A 108 -9.30 -7.95 -1.38
CA PHE A 108 -8.30 -7.58 -0.39
C PHE A 108 -7.30 -6.57 -0.96
N ARG A 109 -6.83 -6.79 -2.19
CA ARG A 109 -6.00 -5.83 -2.94
C ARG A 109 -6.67 -4.45 -3.01
N ASN A 110 -7.94 -4.40 -3.39
CA ASN A 110 -8.69 -3.15 -3.52
C ASN A 110 -8.85 -2.44 -2.17
N GLN A 111 -9.11 -3.18 -1.11
CA GLN A 111 -9.21 -2.62 0.24
C GLN A 111 -7.87 -2.05 0.71
N VAL A 112 -6.76 -2.77 0.51
CA VAL A 112 -5.40 -2.29 0.84
C VAL A 112 -5.07 -1.02 0.05
N ALA A 113 -5.39 -0.99 -1.25
CA ALA A 113 -5.18 0.19 -2.07
C ALA A 113 -6.03 1.38 -1.60
N ALA A 114 -7.30 1.15 -1.25
CA ALA A 114 -8.19 2.18 -0.72
C ALA A 114 -7.65 2.78 0.58
N VAL A 115 -7.21 1.95 1.53
CA VAL A 115 -6.60 2.40 2.79
C VAL A 115 -5.29 3.15 2.55
N ALA A 116 -4.45 2.69 1.62
CA ALA A 116 -3.20 3.36 1.28
C ALA A 116 -3.39 4.72 0.58
N LEU A 117 -4.54 4.93 -0.08
CA LEU A 117 -4.94 6.20 -0.69
C LEU A 117 -5.68 7.11 0.30
N ASP A 118 -6.35 6.50 1.27
CA ASP A 118 -7.16 7.20 2.26
C ASP A 118 -6.28 8.08 3.17
N ARG A 119 -6.62 9.36 3.22
CA ARG A 119 -5.87 10.35 4.00
C ARG A 119 -6.13 10.16 5.49
N ASP A 120 -7.35 9.77 5.86
CA ASP A 120 -7.77 9.68 7.25
C ASP A 120 -6.96 8.61 7.99
N THR A 121 -6.61 7.52 7.33
CA THR A 121 -5.69 6.49 7.83
C THR A 121 -4.36 7.07 8.34
N PHE A 122 -3.75 8.01 7.61
CA PHE A 122 -2.49 8.65 8.00
C PHE A 122 -2.68 9.89 8.89
N LYS A 123 -3.92 10.37 9.01
CA LYS A 123 -4.31 11.43 9.95
C LYS A 123 -4.64 10.85 11.33
N ALA A 124 -5.37 9.75 11.42
CA ALA A 124 -5.59 9.00 12.66
C ALA A 124 -4.25 8.56 13.28
N ALA A 125 -3.28 8.16 12.44
CA ALA A 125 -1.91 7.89 12.88
C ALA A 125 -1.15 9.12 13.45
N LEU A 126 -1.51 10.36 13.03
CA LEU A 126 -1.00 11.58 13.70
C LEU A 126 -1.56 11.69 15.12
N ASP A 127 -2.85 11.42 15.28
CA ASP A 127 -3.56 11.55 16.56
C ASP A 127 -3.09 10.48 17.55
N GLU A 128 -3.04 9.19 17.17
CA GLU A 128 -2.55 8.12 18.05
C GLU A 128 -1.06 8.26 18.40
N GLY A 129 -0.25 8.80 17.49
CA GLY A 129 1.16 9.12 17.75
C GLY A 129 1.37 10.33 18.67
N SER A 130 0.35 11.17 18.86
CA SER A 130 0.42 12.37 19.70
C SER A 130 -0.07 12.15 21.13
N VAL A 131 -0.61 10.97 21.48
CA VAL A 131 -1.02 10.62 22.86
C VAL A 131 0.07 9.85 23.61
N LYS A 132 1.31 10.34 23.58
CA LYS A 132 2.35 9.97 24.56
C LYS A 132 3.31 11.15 24.78
N ASN A 133 2.84 12.19 25.47
CA ASN A 133 3.74 13.08 26.23
C ASN A 133 3.00 13.75 27.38
#